data_AF-A0A7G9T9R6-F1
#
_entry.id   AF-A0A7G9T9R6-F1
#
_cell.length_a   1.000
_cell.length_b   1.000
_cell.length_c   1.000
_cell.angle_alpha   90.00
_cell.angle_beta   90.00
_cell.angle_gamma   90.00
#
_symmetry.space_group_name_H-M   'P 1'
#
loop_
_entity.id
_entity.type
_entity.pdbx_description
1 polymer ?
#
loop_
_entity_poly.entity_id
_entity_poly.type
_entity_poly.pdbx_seq_one_letter_code
_entity_poly.pdbx_strand_id
1 'polypeptide(L)'
;MAIIKRVVLAAGLLAATASMQAFAQVEGGAFDVLASVMETHDTEINANDALDSNRKQAQQYREKVIAGWWEFMQASSKAGPGEYCAASFLRAKRQTRPGKGDGLKEGIVVTLFGPGGNYRGALLAFSPLGKDSVAAFPKLENGKPVRVTLTQGDIKPVTLNAIYVQTGPKSPPLLAFAVPDIEALMAGMKDNWSFDVGYEGKSIANIEWHDGLMARNELKKCLAGSFPTP
;
A
#
# COMPACT_ATOMS: atom_id res chain seq x y z
N MET A 1 51.41 -12.03 -41.68
CA MET A 1 49.95 -12.07 -41.96
C MET A 1 49.29 -13.02 -40.97
N ALA A 2 48.09 -12.67 -40.52
CA ALA A 2 47.29 -13.16 -39.39
C ALA A 2 47.26 -14.69 -39.11
N ILE A 3 47.41 -15.10 -37.83
CA ILE A 3 46.39 -15.60 -36.86
C ILE A 3 46.09 -17.10 -37.00
N ILE A 4 46.17 -17.86 -35.89
CA ILE A 4 45.12 -18.81 -35.44
C ILE A 4 45.34 -19.22 -33.97
N LYS A 5 44.23 -19.19 -33.23
CA LYS A 5 44.00 -19.55 -31.82
C LYS A 5 44.19 -21.05 -31.52
N ARG A 6 44.49 -21.39 -30.26
CA ARG A 6 43.59 -22.14 -29.32
C ARG A 6 44.36 -22.50 -28.03
N VAL A 7 43.74 -22.22 -26.89
CA VAL A 7 44.19 -22.66 -25.56
C VAL A 7 43.42 -23.92 -25.18
N VAL A 8 44.13 -24.94 -24.69
CA VAL A 8 43.62 -26.21 -24.19
C VAL A 8 43.92 -26.28 -22.68
N LEU A 9 42.93 -26.67 -21.88
CA LEU A 9 43.06 -27.06 -20.47
C LEU A 9 43.66 -28.46 -20.34
N ALA A 10 44.58 -28.66 -19.40
CA ALA A 10 44.78 -29.90 -18.64
C ALA A 10 45.78 -29.61 -17.50
N ALA A 11 45.36 -29.72 -16.24
CA ALA A 11 45.54 -30.88 -15.37
C ALA A 11 46.93 -30.94 -14.70
N GLY A 12 46.93 -30.86 -13.37
CA GLY A 12 48.09 -31.13 -12.53
C GLY A 12 47.60 -31.60 -11.17
N LEU A 13 47.89 -32.86 -10.85
CA LEU A 13 47.50 -33.60 -9.65
C LEU A 13 48.80 -34.16 -9.04
N LEU A 14 48.80 -34.31 -7.70
CA LEU A 14 49.77 -35.07 -6.85
C LEU A 14 51.05 -34.32 -6.44
N ALA A 15 51.61 -34.41 -5.23
CA ALA A 15 51.24 -35.01 -3.94
C ALA A 15 52.31 -34.60 -2.87
N ALA A 16 51.93 -34.64 -1.57
CA ALA A 16 52.73 -34.96 -0.35
C ALA A 16 54.04 -34.17 -0.04
N THR A 17 54.48 -33.84 1.19
CA THR A 17 54.15 -34.11 2.60
C THR A 17 54.93 -33.10 3.49
N ALA A 18 54.61 -33.06 4.79
CA ALA A 18 55.42 -32.62 5.96
C ALA A 18 55.24 -31.20 6.54
N SER A 19 54.35 -31.16 7.54
CA SER A 19 54.40 -30.44 8.84
C SER A 19 55.29 -29.20 9.02
N MET A 20 54.64 -28.05 9.21
CA MET A 20 55.00 -27.09 10.26
C MET A 20 53.75 -26.69 11.04
N GLN A 21 53.79 -26.93 12.34
CA GLN A 21 52.80 -26.44 13.30
C GLN A 21 52.95 -24.92 13.40
N ALA A 22 51.91 -24.20 13.01
CA ALA A 22 51.59 -22.89 13.55
C ALA A 22 50.21 -23.02 14.20
N PHE A 23 50.20 -23.01 15.53
CA PHE A 23 48.98 -22.86 16.31
C PHE A 23 48.34 -21.51 15.95
N ALA A 24 47.29 -21.53 15.13
CA ALA A 24 46.21 -20.58 15.28
C ALA A 24 45.16 -21.27 16.15
N GLN A 25 45.11 -20.88 17.42
CA GLN A 25 44.02 -21.20 18.33
C GLN A 25 42.73 -20.70 17.67
N VAL A 26 41.98 -21.59 17.03
CA VAL A 26 40.57 -21.38 16.80
C VAL A 26 39.92 -21.71 18.13
N GLU A 27 39.65 -20.68 18.92
CA GLU A 27 38.72 -20.78 20.03
C GLU A 27 37.37 -21.16 19.42
N GLY A 28 37.07 -22.45 19.44
CA GLY A 28 35.79 -23.01 19.03
C GLY A 28 34.74 -22.64 20.06
N GLY A 29 34.40 -21.36 20.15
CA GLY A 29 33.12 -20.93 20.70
C GLY A 29 32.05 -21.51 19.79
N ALA A 30 31.29 -22.47 20.30
CA ALA A 30 30.08 -22.93 19.65
C ALA A 30 29.24 -21.69 19.35
N PHE A 31 29.04 -21.36 18.07
CA PHE A 31 28.03 -20.40 17.65
C PHE A 31 26.69 -21.00 18.06
N ASP A 32 26.25 -20.67 19.27
CA ASP A 32 24.97 -21.05 19.80
C ASP A 32 23.91 -20.19 19.09
N VAL A 33 23.46 -20.70 17.95
CA VAL A 33 22.40 -20.08 17.15
C VAL A 33 21.14 -19.91 18.00
N LEU A 34 20.87 -20.83 18.94
CA LEU A 34 19.76 -20.72 19.87
C LEU A 34 19.98 -19.57 20.87
N ALA A 35 21.19 -19.39 21.41
CA ALA A 35 21.49 -18.21 22.23
C ALA A 35 21.31 -16.91 21.45
N SER A 36 21.77 -16.81 20.19
CA SER A 36 21.59 -15.58 19.40
C SER A 36 20.13 -15.28 19.02
N VAL A 37 19.30 -16.31 18.83
CA VAL A 37 17.86 -16.18 18.59
C VAL A 37 17.10 -15.89 19.89
N MET A 38 17.58 -16.39 21.02
CA MET A 38 17.02 -16.08 22.35
C MET A 38 17.47 -14.71 22.87
N GLU A 39 18.62 -14.21 22.47
CA GLU A 39 19.14 -12.89 22.84
C GLU A 39 18.51 -11.75 22.02
N THR A 40 17.92 -12.08 20.86
CA THR A 40 17.14 -11.14 20.03
C THR A 40 15.64 -11.16 20.31
N HIS A 41 15.18 -12.01 21.22
CA HIS A 41 13.81 -12.00 21.71
C HIS A 41 13.79 -11.56 23.17
N ASP A 42 13.24 -10.38 23.44
CA ASP A 42 12.84 -9.99 24.79
C ASP A 42 12.07 -11.15 25.42
N THR A 43 12.67 -11.81 26.43
CA THR A 43 12.22 -13.10 26.96
C THR A 43 10.90 -13.03 27.75
N GLU A 44 10.22 -11.90 27.75
CA GLU A 44 8.86 -11.76 28.26
C GLU A 44 8.17 -10.63 27.49
N ILE A 45 7.11 -10.96 26.72
CA ILE A 45 6.21 -9.92 26.21
C ILE A 45 5.51 -9.33 27.43
N ASN A 46 6.00 -8.19 27.93
CA ASN A 46 5.31 -7.44 28.95
C ASN A 46 3.97 -6.96 28.35
N ALA A 47 2.88 -7.57 28.80
CA ALA A 47 1.55 -7.28 28.30
C ALA A 47 1.21 -5.78 28.42
N ASN A 48 1.69 -5.09 29.45
CA ASN A 48 1.45 -3.66 29.63
C ASN A 48 2.20 -2.83 28.58
N ASP A 49 3.46 -3.17 28.31
CA ASP A 49 4.26 -2.46 27.30
C ASP A 49 3.69 -2.70 25.88
N ALA A 50 3.24 -3.91 25.60
CA ALA A 50 2.55 -4.24 24.35
C ALA A 50 1.22 -3.48 24.21
N LEU A 51 0.42 -3.40 25.28
CA LEU A 51 -0.84 -2.65 25.30
C LEU A 51 -0.61 -1.14 25.13
N ASP A 52 0.41 -0.59 25.79
CA ASP A 52 0.76 0.83 25.69
C ASP A 52 1.31 1.18 24.31
N SER A 53 2.16 0.32 23.74
CA SER A 53 2.64 0.46 22.35
C SER A 53 1.48 0.43 21.36
N ASN A 54 0.59 -0.56 21.48
CA ASN A 54 -0.61 -0.67 20.64
C ASN A 54 -1.52 0.56 20.77
N ARG A 55 -1.68 1.08 22.00
CA ARG A 55 -2.46 2.30 22.24
C ARG A 55 -1.81 3.52 21.58
N LYS A 56 -0.51 3.71 21.72
CA LYS A 56 0.23 4.82 21.08
C LYS A 56 0.15 4.74 19.56
N GLN A 57 0.35 3.54 18.98
CA GLN A 57 0.24 3.33 17.54
C GLN A 57 -1.19 3.60 17.04
N ALA A 58 -2.21 3.12 17.74
CA ALA A 58 -3.61 3.38 17.40
C ALA A 58 -3.94 4.88 17.47
N GLN A 59 -3.39 5.60 18.47
CA GLN A 59 -3.51 7.05 18.56
C GLN A 59 -2.83 7.74 17.37
N GLN A 60 -1.58 7.40 17.06
CA GLN A 60 -0.84 7.98 15.93
C GLN A 60 -1.56 7.74 14.59
N TYR A 61 -2.04 6.52 14.36
CA TYR A 61 -2.84 6.19 13.17
C TYR A 61 -4.10 7.04 13.10
N ARG A 62 -4.83 7.16 14.21
CA ARG A 62 -6.03 8.00 14.29
C ARG A 62 -5.73 9.46 13.94
N GLU A 63 -4.67 10.03 14.52
CA GLU A 63 -4.28 11.43 14.26
C GLU A 63 -3.88 11.64 12.79
N LYS A 64 -3.13 10.70 12.19
CA LYS A 64 -2.80 10.72 10.75
C LYS A 64 -4.04 10.69 9.87
N VAL A 65 -4.98 9.80 10.15
CA VAL A 65 -6.23 9.68 9.38
C VAL A 65 -7.14 10.90 9.58
N ILE A 66 -7.14 11.52 10.76
CA ILE A 66 -7.91 12.76 10.99
C ILE A 66 -7.33 13.92 10.17
N ALA A 67 -6.00 14.04 10.15
CA ALA A 67 -5.32 15.04 9.35
C ALA A 67 -5.55 14.81 7.84
N GLY A 68 -5.60 13.55 7.44
CA GLY A 68 -5.52 13.15 6.03
C GLY A 68 -4.08 12.79 5.69
N TRP A 69 -3.89 11.66 5.03
CA TRP A 69 -2.55 11.24 4.62
C TRP A 69 -2.56 10.31 3.42
N TRP A 70 -1.45 10.29 2.68
CA TRP A 70 -1.22 9.43 1.53
C TRP A 70 -0.47 8.16 1.91
N GLU A 71 -0.93 7.03 1.37
CA GLU A 71 -0.24 5.75 1.31
C GLU A 71 0.06 5.41 -0.15
N PHE A 72 1.23 4.82 -0.40
CA PHE A 72 1.66 4.38 -1.71
C PHE A 72 2.03 2.90 -1.68
N MET A 73 1.60 2.15 -2.70
CA MET A 73 1.81 0.71 -2.75
C MET A 73 1.79 0.18 -4.18
N GLN A 74 2.34 -1.02 -4.38
CA GLN A 74 1.95 -1.89 -5.49
C GLN A 74 0.87 -2.84 -4.97
N ALA A 75 -0.35 -2.70 -5.48
CA ALA A 75 -1.55 -3.36 -4.95
C ALA A 75 -1.63 -4.87 -5.24
N SER A 76 -0.56 -5.48 -5.74
CA SER A 76 -0.43 -6.91 -5.99
C SER A 76 0.98 -7.38 -5.62
N SER A 77 1.07 -8.43 -4.81
CA SER A 77 2.37 -9.07 -4.50
C SER A 77 3.00 -9.79 -5.70
N LYS A 78 2.26 -9.93 -6.79
CA LYS A 78 2.73 -10.50 -8.06
C LYS A 78 2.98 -9.44 -9.13
N ALA A 79 2.95 -8.16 -8.76
CA ALA A 79 3.14 -7.06 -9.70
C ALA A 79 4.55 -7.08 -10.30
N GLY A 80 4.66 -6.93 -11.62
CA GLY A 80 5.92 -6.54 -12.23
C GLY A 80 6.27 -5.07 -11.87
N PRO A 81 7.51 -4.64 -12.15
CA PRO A 81 7.88 -3.23 -12.02
C PRO A 81 6.91 -2.33 -12.82
N GLY A 82 6.37 -1.30 -12.18
CA GLY A 82 5.43 -0.36 -12.80
C GLY A 82 3.97 -0.82 -12.87
N GLU A 83 3.65 -2.04 -12.43
CA GLU A 83 2.29 -2.55 -12.42
C GLU A 83 1.59 -2.38 -11.07
N TYR A 84 0.27 -2.23 -11.13
CA TYR A 84 -0.63 -2.14 -9.97
C TYR A 84 -0.25 -1.03 -8.98
N CYS A 85 0.42 0.01 -9.47
CA CYS A 85 0.77 1.20 -8.71
C CYS A 85 -0.49 1.86 -8.15
N ALA A 86 -0.52 2.11 -6.84
CA ALA A 86 -1.66 2.72 -6.19
C ALA A 86 -1.23 3.84 -5.24
N ALA A 87 -2.01 4.92 -5.23
CA ALA A 87 -1.92 6.00 -4.27
C ALA A 87 -3.27 6.15 -3.56
N SER A 88 -3.30 5.95 -2.24
CA SER A 88 -4.49 6.01 -1.42
C SER A 88 -4.43 7.22 -0.49
N PHE A 89 -5.44 8.08 -0.51
CA PHE A 89 -5.59 9.13 0.49
C PHE A 89 -6.67 8.72 1.49
N LEU A 90 -6.30 8.63 2.77
CA LEU A 90 -7.18 8.22 3.86
C LEU A 90 -7.56 9.44 4.68
N ARG A 91 -8.86 9.63 4.93
CA ARG A 91 -9.33 10.69 5.82
C ARG A 91 -10.57 10.27 6.61
N ALA A 92 -10.69 10.74 7.85
CA ALA A 92 -11.89 10.59 8.65
C ALA A 92 -12.09 11.79 9.58
N LYS A 93 -13.31 11.95 10.12
CA LYS A 93 -13.60 12.99 11.12
C LYS A 93 -13.34 12.45 12.53
N ARG A 94 -12.90 13.34 13.43
CA ARG A 94 -12.81 13.03 14.86
C ARG A 94 -14.20 12.83 15.44
N GLN A 95 -14.36 11.78 16.23
CA GLN A 95 -15.54 11.56 17.07
C GLN A 95 -15.11 11.57 18.54
N THR A 96 -15.32 12.70 19.22
CA THR A 96 -15.10 12.79 20.66
C THR A 96 -16.16 11.98 21.40
N ARG A 97 -15.73 11.16 22.36
CA ARG A 97 -16.64 10.38 23.22
C ARG A 97 -16.29 10.69 24.68
N PRO A 98 -17.13 11.40 25.44
CA PRO A 98 -16.81 11.71 26.84
C PRO A 98 -16.55 10.42 27.63
N GLY A 99 -15.43 10.38 28.37
CA GLY A 99 -15.04 9.22 29.19
C GLY A 99 -14.56 7.97 28.41
N LYS A 100 -14.54 8.00 27.08
CA LYS A 100 -14.00 6.92 26.22
C LYS A 100 -13.18 7.58 25.12
N GLY A 101 -11.87 7.38 25.03
CA GLY A 101 -11.02 8.15 24.10
C GLY A 101 -11.55 8.30 22.65
N ASP A 102 -11.12 9.35 21.97
CA ASP A 102 -11.62 9.72 20.64
C ASP A 102 -11.63 8.58 19.63
N GLY A 103 -12.69 8.51 18.83
CA GLY A 103 -12.85 7.61 17.69
C GLY A 103 -12.75 8.33 16.35
N LEU A 104 -12.89 7.55 15.28
CA LEU A 104 -13.10 8.01 13.92
C LEU A 104 -14.58 7.87 13.54
N LYS A 105 -15.06 8.78 12.70
CA LYS A 105 -16.36 8.71 12.03
C LYS A 105 -16.22 9.18 10.58
N GLU A 106 -17.12 8.75 9.71
CA GLU A 106 -17.20 9.19 8.31
C GLU A 106 -15.86 9.06 7.58
N GLY A 107 -15.16 7.94 7.82
CA GLY A 107 -13.87 7.66 7.21
C GLY A 107 -14.01 7.14 5.80
N ILE A 108 -13.21 7.69 4.88
CA ILE A 108 -13.18 7.34 3.47
C ILE A 108 -11.72 7.19 3.03
N VAL A 109 -11.49 6.27 2.09
CA VAL A 109 -10.26 6.17 1.32
C VAL A 109 -10.59 6.43 -0.14
N VAL A 110 -9.86 7.34 -0.78
CA VAL A 110 -9.84 7.48 -2.23
C VAL A 110 -8.54 6.88 -2.75
N THR A 111 -8.64 5.95 -3.70
CA THR A 111 -7.48 5.25 -4.26
C THR A 111 -7.42 5.46 -5.76
N LEU A 112 -6.23 5.83 -6.22
CA LEU A 112 -5.84 6.00 -7.61
C LEU A 112 -5.06 4.75 -8.01
N PHE A 113 -5.63 3.89 -8.87
CA PHE A 113 -4.96 2.68 -9.36
C PHE A 113 -4.44 2.90 -10.78
N GLY A 114 -3.17 2.61 -10.99
CA GLY A 114 -2.55 2.48 -12.30
C GLY A 114 -2.84 1.12 -12.98
N PRO A 115 -2.37 0.97 -14.22
CA PRO A 115 -2.53 -0.26 -15.00
C PRO A 115 -1.81 -1.45 -14.36
N GLY A 116 -2.20 -2.66 -14.75
CA GLY A 116 -1.54 -3.88 -14.31
C GLY A 116 -2.08 -5.13 -15.00
N GLY A 117 -1.18 -6.07 -15.30
CA GLY A 117 -1.51 -7.27 -16.07
C GLY A 117 -2.08 -6.89 -17.44
N ASN A 118 -3.28 -7.38 -17.74
CA ASN A 118 -3.95 -7.10 -19.01
C ASN A 118 -4.79 -5.81 -19.00
N TYR A 119 -5.01 -5.20 -17.83
CA TYR A 119 -5.78 -3.95 -17.74
C TYR A 119 -4.87 -2.75 -18.00
N ARG A 120 -5.15 -2.01 -19.07
CA ARG A 120 -4.36 -0.85 -19.51
C ARG A 120 -4.93 0.50 -19.05
N GLY A 121 -6.14 0.50 -18.51
CA GLY A 121 -6.75 1.71 -17.96
C GLY A 121 -6.25 2.04 -16.56
N ALA A 122 -6.92 2.99 -15.94
CA ALA A 122 -6.72 3.36 -14.54
C ALA A 122 -8.05 3.37 -13.80
N LEU A 123 -8.02 3.36 -12.47
CA LEU A 123 -9.23 3.42 -11.65
C LEU A 123 -9.14 4.54 -10.63
N LEU A 124 -10.24 5.28 -10.48
CA LEU A 124 -10.51 6.12 -9.31
C LEU A 124 -11.50 5.38 -8.42
N ALA A 125 -11.10 4.97 -7.23
CA ALA A 125 -11.94 4.16 -6.36
C ALA A 125 -12.18 4.82 -5.00
N PHE A 126 -13.37 4.62 -4.46
CA PHE A 126 -13.74 5.07 -3.12
C PHE A 126 -14.09 3.86 -2.26
N SER A 127 -13.55 3.80 -1.05
CA SER A 127 -13.86 2.75 -0.08
C SER A 127 -14.10 3.31 1.31
N PRO A 128 -14.98 2.69 2.12
CA PRO A 128 -15.25 3.16 3.47
C PRO A 128 -14.14 2.74 4.45
N LEU A 129 -13.82 3.64 5.37
CA LEU A 129 -12.91 3.41 6.48
C LEU A 129 -13.67 3.52 7.81
N GLY A 130 -13.95 2.37 8.43
CA GLY A 130 -14.69 2.29 9.68
C GLY A 130 -16.13 1.80 9.50
N LYS A 131 -16.71 1.31 10.61
CA LYS A 131 -17.99 0.56 10.59
C LYS A 131 -19.19 1.40 10.16
N ASP A 132 -19.21 2.67 10.56
CA ASP A 132 -20.27 3.62 10.20
C ASP A 132 -20.28 3.93 8.70
N SER A 133 -19.09 4.11 8.12
CA SER A 133 -18.95 4.41 6.69
C SER A 133 -19.25 3.18 5.84
N VAL A 134 -18.88 1.97 6.30
CA VAL A 134 -19.25 0.71 5.65
C VAL A 134 -20.77 0.56 5.55
N ALA A 135 -21.52 1.00 6.58
CA ALA A 135 -22.97 0.92 6.57
C ALA A 135 -23.65 1.84 5.54
N ALA A 136 -22.95 2.88 5.07
CA ALA A 136 -23.45 3.81 4.06
C ALA A 136 -23.26 3.31 2.62
N PHE A 137 -22.30 2.42 2.37
CA PHE A 137 -22.03 1.88 1.03
C PHE A 137 -23.08 0.83 0.63
N PRO A 138 -23.45 0.74 -0.67
CA PRO A 138 -24.39 -0.26 -1.15
C PRO A 138 -23.83 -1.67 -0.96
N LYS A 139 -24.72 -2.65 -0.80
CA LYS A 139 -24.35 -4.07 -0.72
C LYS A 139 -24.81 -4.77 -1.99
N LEU A 140 -23.87 -5.08 -2.87
CA LEU A 140 -24.17 -5.62 -4.20
C LEU A 140 -23.26 -6.83 -4.49
N GLU A 141 -23.59 -7.56 -5.56
CA GLU A 141 -22.68 -8.57 -6.09
C GLU A 141 -21.42 -7.94 -6.68
N ASN A 142 -20.28 -8.60 -6.50
CA ASN A 142 -19.01 -8.13 -7.04
C ASN A 142 -19.06 -7.96 -8.56
N GLY A 143 -18.48 -6.86 -9.06
CA GLY A 143 -18.44 -6.52 -10.49
C GLY A 143 -19.71 -5.86 -11.03
N LYS A 144 -20.77 -5.69 -10.22
CA LYS A 144 -22.00 -5.04 -10.69
C LYS A 144 -21.78 -3.54 -10.92
N PRO A 145 -22.29 -2.99 -12.03
CA PRO A 145 -22.36 -1.54 -12.19
C PRO A 145 -23.34 -0.94 -11.19
N VAL A 146 -23.00 0.23 -10.66
CA VAL A 146 -23.80 1.00 -9.71
C VAL A 146 -23.90 2.42 -10.22
N ARG A 147 -25.13 2.91 -10.39
CA ARG A 147 -25.38 4.29 -10.79
C ARG A 147 -25.18 5.21 -9.58
N VAL A 148 -24.21 6.11 -9.69
CA VAL A 148 -23.83 7.05 -8.62
C VAL A 148 -23.65 8.45 -9.21
N THR A 149 -23.76 9.47 -8.38
CA THR A 149 -23.43 10.84 -8.74
C THR A 149 -22.05 11.18 -8.18
N LEU A 150 -21.12 11.55 -9.04
CA LEU A 150 -19.78 11.99 -8.66
C LEU A 150 -19.70 13.52 -8.80
N THR A 151 -19.38 14.18 -7.69
CA THR A 151 -19.02 15.61 -7.66
C THR A 151 -17.51 15.71 -7.41
N GLN A 152 -16.82 16.56 -8.16
CA GLN A 152 -15.36 16.72 -8.09
C GLN A 152 -15.00 18.20 -8.05
N GLY A 153 -14.52 18.68 -6.90
CA GLY A 153 -14.19 20.08 -6.69
C GLY A 153 -15.30 21.03 -7.14
N ASP A 154 -14.97 21.90 -8.10
CA ASP A 154 -15.84 22.92 -8.69
C ASP A 154 -16.52 22.48 -10.00
N ILE A 155 -16.37 21.21 -10.39
CA ILE A 155 -16.96 20.67 -11.63
C ILE A 155 -18.43 20.29 -11.38
N LYS A 156 -19.28 20.52 -12.39
CA LYS A 156 -20.69 20.11 -12.35
C LYS A 156 -20.80 18.60 -12.03
N PRO A 157 -21.66 18.20 -11.07
CA PRO A 157 -21.88 16.79 -10.74
C PRO A 157 -22.30 15.98 -11.98
N VAL A 158 -21.77 14.76 -12.09
CA VAL A 158 -22.09 13.83 -13.17
C VAL A 158 -22.63 12.54 -12.59
N THR A 159 -23.73 12.03 -13.15
CA THR A 159 -24.25 10.71 -12.81
C THR A 159 -23.75 9.68 -13.82
N LEU A 160 -23.02 8.69 -13.35
CA LEU A 160 -22.39 7.64 -14.16
C LEU A 160 -22.36 6.31 -13.41
N ASN A 161 -21.91 5.26 -14.09
CA ASN A 161 -21.72 3.95 -13.48
C ASN A 161 -20.33 3.85 -12.85
N ALA A 162 -20.27 3.53 -11.56
CA ALA A 162 -19.11 2.92 -10.92
C ALA A 162 -19.25 1.40 -10.94
N ILE A 163 -18.17 0.67 -10.70
CA ILE A 163 -18.15 -0.78 -10.50
C ILE A 163 -18.08 -1.04 -9.01
N TYR A 164 -19.01 -1.82 -8.46
CA TYR A 164 -18.91 -2.34 -7.11
C TYR A 164 -17.87 -3.45 -7.05
N VAL A 165 -16.81 -3.28 -6.27
CA VAL A 165 -15.71 -4.23 -6.16
C VAL A 165 -15.58 -4.72 -4.72
N GLN A 166 -15.60 -6.04 -4.55
CA GLN A 166 -15.31 -6.72 -3.29
C GLN A 166 -14.01 -7.51 -3.46
N THR A 167 -12.90 -7.00 -2.91
CA THR A 167 -11.56 -7.59 -3.08
C THR A 167 -11.31 -8.82 -2.21
N GLY A 168 -12.12 -9.03 -1.18
CA GLY A 168 -12.07 -10.21 -0.32
C GLY A 168 -13.22 -10.23 0.68
N PRO A 169 -13.48 -11.37 1.36
CA PRO A 169 -14.66 -11.52 2.24
C PRO A 169 -14.73 -10.55 3.42
N LYS A 170 -13.57 -10.03 3.87
CA LYS A 170 -13.44 -9.13 5.02
C LYS A 170 -12.99 -7.71 4.65
N SER A 171 -12.68 -7.47 3.39
CA SER A 171 -12.23 -6.16 2.91
C SER A 171 -13.43 -5.21 2.80
N PRO A 172 -13.27 -3.91 3.08
CA PRO A 172 -14.27 -2.92 2.67
C PRO A 172 -14.52 -2.98 1.16
N PRO A 173 -15.77 -2.77 0.69
CA PRO A 173 -16.03 -2.69 -0.74
C PRO A 173 -15.45 -1.40 -1.33
N LEU A 174 -15.28 -1.39 -2.65
CA LEU A 174 -14.91 -0.21 -3.42
C LEU A 174 -16.00 0.13 -4.43
N LEU A 175 -16.19 1.42 -4.68
CA LEU A 175 -16.86 1.93 -5.88
C LEU A 175 -15.79 2.49 -6.80
N ALA A 176 -15.50 1.77 -7.88
CA ALA A 176 -14.43 2.08 -8.82
C ALA A 176 -14.97 2.68 -10.12
N PHE A 177 -14.49 3.87 -10.46
CA PHE A 177 -14.72 4.52 -11.76
C PHE A 177 -13.57 4.17 -12.69
N ALA A 178 -13.91 3.69 -13.89
CA ALA A 178 -12.93 3.46 -14.93
C ALA A 178 -12.48 4.80 -15.52
N VAL A 179 -11.16 4.98 -15.61
CA VAL A 179 -10.50 6.10 -16.27
C VAL A 179 -9.74 5.53 -17.49
N PRO A 180 -9.78 6.20 -18.66
CA PRO A 180 -9.25 5.64 -19.90
C PRO A 180 -7.80 5.16 -19.81
N ASP A 181 -6.96 5.93 -19.12
CA ASP A 181 -5.55 5.62 -18.90
C ASP A 181 -5.02 6.38 -17.66
N ILE A 182 -3.79 6.04 -17.27
CA ILE A 182 -3.12 6.62 -16.10
C ILE A 182 -2.73 8.09 -16.29
N GLU A 183 -2.47 8.52 -17.52
CA GLU A 183 -2.10 9.92 -17.79
C GLU A 183 -3.30 10.84 -17.62
N ALA A 184 -4.49 10.40 -18.06
CA ALA A 184 -5.75 11.08 -17.83
C ALA A 184 -6.07 11.21 -16.33
N LEU A 185 -5.82 10.13 -15.56
CA LEU A 185 -5.99 10.17 -14.10
C LEU A 185 -5.04 11.19 -13.46
N MET A 186 -3.74 11.13 -13.80
CA MET A 186 -2.72 12.01 -13.24
C MET A 186 -2.86 13.48 -13.68
N ALA A 187 -3.40 13.73 -14.87
CA ALA A 187 -3.70 15.07 -15.35
C ALA A 187 -4.81 15.75 -14.52
N GLY A 188 -5.76 14.98 -14.01
CA GLY A 188 -6.83 15.45 -13.13
C GLY A 188 -6.39 15.73 -11.67
N MET A 189 -5.18 15.32 -11.28
CA MET A 189 -4.70 15.51 -9.91
C MET A 189 -4.30 16.97 -9.64
N LYS A 190 -5.05 17.61 -8.75
CA LYS A 190 -4.73 18.90 -8.14
C LYS A 190 -4.19 18.70 -6.73
N ASP A 191 -3.43 19.68 -6.24
CA ASP A 191 -2.81 19.59 -4.92
C ASP A 191 -3.85 19.49 -3.79
N ASN A 192 -4.87 20.33 -3.86
CA ASN A 192 -6.05 20.28 -3.00
C ASN A 192 -7.26 20.00 -3.87
N TRP A 193 -8.05 18.99 -3.50
CA TRP A 193 -9.21 18.58 -4.28
C TRP A 193 -10.22 17.83 -3.43
N SER A 194 -11.49 17.92 -3.80
CA SER A 194 -12.58 17.28 -3.09
C SER A 194 -13.43 16.39 -3.99
N PHE A 195 -14.00 15.37 -3.38
CA PHE A 195 -14.91 14.42 -3.99
C PHE A 195 -16.14 14.23 -3.11
N ASP A 196 -17.29 14.10 -3.77
CA ASP A 196 -18.51 13.60 -3.17
C ASP A 196 -19.10 12.51 -4.06
N VAL A 197 -19.35 11.32 -3.50
CA VAL A 197 -20.06 10.24 -4.17
C VAL A 197 -21.44 10.13 -3.54
N GLY A 198 -22.45 10.42 -4.36
CA GLY A 198 -23.86 10.27 -4.03
C GLY A 198 -24.43 8.94 -4.53
N TYR A 199 -25.17 8.25 -3.67
CA TYR A 199 -25.96 7.05 -4.00
C TYR A 199 -27.36 7.20 -3.41
N GLU A 200 -28.40 6.97 -4.23
CA GLU A 200 -29.81 7.14 -3.83
C GLU A 200 -30.12 8.51 -3.18
N GLY A 201 -29.50 9.57 -3.70
CA GLY A 201 -29.68 10.94 -3.21
C GLY A 201 -28.94 11.26 -1.90
N LYS A 202 -28.10 10.34 -1.39
CA LYS A 202 -27.32 10.53 -0.17
C LYS A 202 -25.82 10.52 -0.48
N SER A 203 -25.05 11.42 0.13
CA SER A 203 -23.59 11.33 0.14
C SER A 203 -23.17 10.09 0.92
N ILE A 204 -22.41 9.21 0.28
CA ILE A 204 -21.85 7.98 0.88
C ILE A 204 -20.33 8.02 1.00
N ALA A 205 -19.67 8.89 0.24
CA ALA A 205 -18.23 9.14 0.36
C ALA A 205 -17.94 10.62 0.11
N ASN A 206 -17.56 11.34 1.17
CA ASN A 206 -17.17 12.74 1.10
C ASN A 206 -15.73 12.86 1.60
N ILE A 207 -14.82 13.27 0.72
CA ILE A 207 -13.39 13.33 1.04
C ILE A 207 -12.73 14.49 0.32
N GLU A 208 -11.83 15.16 1.02
CA GLU A 208 -10.97 16.19 0.47
C GLU A 208 -9.53 15.82 0.77
N TRP A 209 -8.70 15.79 -0.28
CA TRP A 209 -7.27 15.57 -0.17
C TRP A 209 -6.50 16.88 -0.23
N HIS A 210 -5.28 16.82 0.31
CA HIS A 210 -4.20 17.80 0.14
C HIS A 210 -2.95 17.04 -0.35
N ASP A 211 -1.86 17.75 -0.70
CA ASP A 211 -0.61 17.16 -1.21
C ASP A 211 -0.78 16.25 -2.45
N GLY A 212 -1.83 16.46 -3.24
CA GLY A 212 -2.12 15.63 -4.41
C GLY A 212 -1.00 15.67 -5.46
N LEU A 213 -0.26 16.78 -5.59
CA LEU A 213 0.85 16.83 -6.55
C LEU A 213 2.07 16.02 -6.08
N MET A 214 2.29 15.92 -4.77
CA MET A 214 3.29 15.02 -4.20
C MET A 214 2.89 13.56 -4.47
N ALA A 215 1.62 13.22 -4.24
CA ALA A 215 1.11 11.88 -4.53
C ALA A 215 1.23 11.51 -6.02
N ARG A 216 0.97 12.46 -6.92
CA ARG A 216 1.17 12.27 -8.37
C ARG A 216 2.63 11.93 -8.68
N ASN A 217 3.58 12.59 -8.03
CA ASN A 217 5.01 12.35 -8.27
C ASN A 217 5.47 11.00 -7.72
N GLU A 218 4.98 10.58 -6.55
CA GLU A 218 5.23 9.22 -6.03
C GLU A 218 4.63 8.14 -6.93
N LEU A 219 3.41 8.36 -7.44
CA LEU A 219 2.79 7.45 -8.38
C LEU A 219 3.61 7.31 -9.67
N LYS A 220 4.18 8.41 -10.18
CA LYS A 220 5.10 8.37 -11.34
C LYS A 220 6.36 7.53 -11.08
N LYS A 221 6.95 7.62 -9.89
CA LYS A 221 8.11 6.79 -9.52
C LYS A 221 7.73 5.31 -9.53
N CYS A 222 6.56 4.96 -9.01
CA CYS A 222 6.06 3.60 -9.07
C CYS A 222 5.96 3.11 -10.52
N LEU A 223 5.27 3.88 -11.37
CA LEU A 223 5.00 3.53 -12.76
C LEU A 223 6.30 3.38 -13.58
N ALA A 224 7.36 4.09 -13.18
CA ALA A 224 8.71 3.93 -13.72
C ALA A 224 9.45 2.69 -13.19
N GLY A 225 8.80 1.85 -12.37
CA GLY A 225 9.40 0.66 -11.75
C GLY A 225 10.38 0.97 -10.62
N SER A 226 10.33 2.17 -10.05
CA SER A 226 11.30 2.67 -9.07
C SER A 226 10.85 2.55 -7.61
N PHE A 227 9.72 1.91 -7.32
CA PHE A 227 9.42 1.58 -5.93
C PHE A 227 10.36 0.48 -5.44
N PRO A 228 10.82 0.55 -4.16
CA PRO A 228 11.49 -0.58 -3.56
C PRO A 228 10.54 -1.77 -3.64
N THR A 229 10.96 -2.83 -4.32
CA THR A 229 10.33 -4.14 -4.13
C THR A 229 10.45 -4.48 -2.65
N PRO A 230 9.36 -4.89 -1.98
CA PRO A 230 9.45 -5.33 -0.59
C PRO A 230 10.45 -6.47 -0.41
#